data_AF-A0A6G3DI48-F1
#
_entry.id   AF-A0A6G3DI48-F1
#
_cell.length_a   1.000
_cell.length_b   1.000
_cell.length_c   1.000
_cell.angle_alpha   90.00
_cell.angle_beta   90.00
_cell.angle_gamma   90.00
#
_symmetry.space_group_name_H-M   'P 1'
#
loop_
_entity.id
_entity.type
_entity.pdbx_description
1 polymer ?
#
loop_
_entity_poly.entity_id
_entity_poly.type
_entity_poly.pdbx_seq_one_letter_code
_entity_poly.pdbx_strand_id
1 'polypeptide(L)'
;MSTAQQVPDILSPEFAANPYPAYRTMRDSAPLIRHEATQSWIVSRYEDVERVFKDRGGQFTTENYDWQIEPVHGRTILQLSGREHAVRRALVAPAFRGADLQERFLPVIERNSRELIDAFRHTGRADLVADYATRFPVNVIADMLGLDKD
;
A
#
# COMPACT_ATOMS: atom_id res chain seq x y z
N MET A 1 26.84 13.25 13.29
CA MET A 1 27.01 12.28 12.19
C MET A 1 27.16 10.90 12.82
N SER A 2 26.04 10.25 13.13
CA SER A 2 26.05 8.89 13.69
C SER A 2 25.95 7.91 12.52
N THR A 3 26.80 6.89 12.57
CA THR A 3 27.14 5.94 11.52
C THR A 3 25.95 5.14 11.00
N ALA A 4 25.57 5.37 9.74
CA ALA A 4 24.67 4.52 8.94
C ALA A 4 25.27 3.13 8.60
N GLN A 5 26.34 2.72 9.29
CA GLN A 5 27.25 1.66 8.84
C GLN A 5 26.77 0.24 9.21
N GLN A 6 25.61 0.09 9.83
CA GLN A 6 25.06 -1.21 10.28
C GLN A 6 23.71 -1.57 9.67
N VAL A 7 23.14 -0.71 8.81
CA VAL A 7 21.83 -0.96 8.20
C VAL A 7 22.04 -1.17 6.70
N PRO A 8 21.67 -2.34 6.13
CA PRO A 8 21.65 -2.53 4.69
C PRO A 8 20.85 -1.42 4.01
N ASP A 9 21.36 -0.92 2.89
CA ASP A 9 20.71 0.12 2.09
C ASP A 9 19.29 -0.34 1.68
N ILE A 10 18.29 0.54 1.78
CA ILE A 10 16.88 0.20 1.52
C ILE A 10 16.60 -0.18 0.06
N LEU A 11 17.53 0.11 -0.85
CA LEU A 11 17.48 -0.26 -2.26
C LEU A 11 18.32 -1.51 -2.58
N SER A 12 18.95 -2.13 -1.56
CA SER A 12 19.80 -3.32 -1.76
C SER A 12 18.99 -4.61 -1.94
N PRO A 13 19.52 -5.61 -2.69
CA PRO A 13 18.92 -6.94 -2.76
C PRO A 13 18.80 -7.64 -1.41
N GLU A 14 19.75 -7.41 -0.50
CA GLU A 14 19.72 -7.94 0.88
C GLU A 14 18.49 -7.42 1.63
N PHE A 15 18.25 -6.12 1.57
CA PHE A 15 17.07 -5.49 2.17
C PHE A 15 15.78 -6.01 1.53
N ALA A 16 15.74 -6.15 0.20
CA ALA A 16 14.58 -6.68 -0.51
C ALA A 16 14.26 -8.14 -0.11
N ALA A 17 15.29 -8.96 0.13
CA ALA A 17 15.12 -10.35 0.54
C ALA A 17 14.66 -10.49 2.00
N ASN A 18 15.17 -9.65 2.91
CA ASN A 18 14.80 -9.68 4.32
C ASN A 18 14.97 -8.30 4.98
N PRO A 19 13.95 -7.43 4.99
CA PRO A 19 14.08 -6.07 5.50
C PRO A 19 13.96 -5.98 7.04
N TYR A 20 13.48 -7.04 7.71
CA TYR A 20 13.12 -6.97 9.13
C TYR A 20 14.32 -6.75 10.08
N PRO A 21 15.51 -7.34 9.86
CA PRO A 21 16.71 -7.01 10.63
C PRO A 21 17.14 -5.54 10.48
N ALA A 22 17.07 -5.00 9.25
CA ALA A 22 17.35 -3.60 8.99
C ALA A 22 16.36 -2.70 9.74
N TYR A 23 15.05 -2.97 9.65
CA TYR A 23 14.04 -2.22 10.40
C TYR A 23 14.24 -2.27 11.92
N ARG A 24 14.68 -3.40 12.48
CA ARG A 24 15.01 -3.51 13.91
C ARG A 24 16.14 -2.55 14.27
N THR A 25 17.23 -2.59 13.51
CA THR A 25 18.39 -1.71 13.73
C THR A 25 18.02 -0.23 13.62
N MET A 26 17.22 0.15 12.61
CA MET A 26 16.70 1.50 12.45
C MET A 26 15.88 1.92 13.69
N ARG A 27 14.93 1.10 14.15
CA ARG A 27 14.12 1.43 15.34
C ARG A 27 14.94 1.59 16.61
N ASP A 28 15.92 0.72 16.82
CA ASP A 28 16.66 0.65 18.09
C ASP A 28 17.73 1.75 18.17
N SER A 29 18.46 1.99 17.08
CA SER A 29 19.71 2.78 17.11
C SER A 29 19.74 3.99 16.16
N ALA A 30 18.88 4.02 15.13
CA ALA A 30 18.89 5.06 14.10
C ALA A 30 17.47 5.39 13.61
N PRO A 31 16.60 5.96 14.47
CA PRO A 31 15.16 6.08 14.19
C PRO A 31 14.79 7.11 13.12
N LEU A 32 15.74 8.01 12.80
CA LEU A 32 15.65 9.01 11.74
C LEU A 32 16.96 9.01 10.95
N ILE A 33 16.91 8.59 9.69
CA ILE A 33 18.09 8.46 8.82
C ILE A 33 17.92 9.31 7.58
N ARG A 34 18.93 10.11 7.23
CA ARG A 34 19.00 10.73 5.90
C ARG A 34 19.47 9.68 4.89
N HIS A 35 18.63 9.37 3.92
CA HIS A 35 18.96 8.44 2.85
C HIS A 35 19.38 9.19 1.60
N GLU A 36 20.68 9.22 1.34
CA GLU A 36 21.25 10.02 0.25
C GLU A 36 20.75 9.57 -1.13
N ALA A 37 20.66 8.26 -1.41
CA ALA A 37 20.26 7.80 -2.74
C ALA A 37 18.85 8.27 -3.16
N THR A 38 17.89 8.32 -2.22
CA THR A 38 16.52 8.81 -2.49
C THR A 38 16.31 10.29 -2.14
N GLN A 39 17.36 10.98 -1.69
CA GLN A 39 17.28 12.36 -1.20
C GLN A 39 16.14 12.59 -0.17
N SER A 40 15.81 11.58 0.65
CA SER A 40 14.73 11.63 1.63
C SER A 40 15.19 11.31 3.06
N TRP A 41 14.28 11.47 4.02
CA TRP A 41 14.42 11.00 5.39
C TRP A 41 13.62 9.71 5.60
N ILE A 42 14.19 8.75 6.32
CA ILE A 42 13.55 7.51 6.74
C ILE A 42 13.17 7.64 8.21
N VAL A 43 11.91 7.39 8.53
CA VAL A 43 11.36 7.36 9.89
C VAL A 43 10.93 5.92 10.20
N SER A 44 11.44 5.33 11.28
CA SER A 44 11.24 3.88 11.52
C SER A 44 10.49 3.53 12.81
N ARG A 45 10.45 4.42 13.81
CA ARG A 45 9.72 4.18 15.07
C ARG A 45 8.24 4.43 14.87
N TYR A 46 7.41 3.54 15.41
CA TYR A 46 5.96 3.62 15.30
C TYR A 46 5.41 4.99 15.72
N GLU A 47 5.82 5.49 16.89
CA GLU A 47 5.35 6.76 17.45
C GLU A 47 5.68 7.96 16.56
N ASP A 48 6.83 7.92 15.87
CA ASP A 48 7.25 8.99 14.96
C ASP A 48 6.51 8.89 13.63
N VAL A 49 6.34 7.68 13.09
CA VAL A 49 5.53 7.42 11.89
C VAL A 49 4.07 7.83 12.11
N GLU A 50 3.48 7.46 13.25
CA GLU A 50 2.12 7.84 13.62
C GLU A 50 1.98 9.37 13.73
N ARG A 51 2.97 10.04 14.35
CA ARG A 51 3.00 11.51 14.44
C ARG A 51 3.03 12.18 13.07
N VAL A 52 3.85 11.66 12.16
CA VAL A 52 3.92 12.11 10.76
C VAL A 52 2.55 11.95 10.08
N PHE A 53 1.93 10.76 10.16
CA PHE A 53 0.62 10.52 9.54
C PHE A 53 -0.53 11.34 10.15
N LYS A 54 -0.42 11.73 11.42
CA LYS A 54 -1.43 12.53 12.13
C LYS A 54 -1.14 14.03 12.12
N ASP A 55 -0.10 14.48 11.42
CA ASP A 55 0.28 15.88 11.39
C ASP A 55 -0.84 16.74 10.83
N ARG A 56 -1.43 17.57 11.70
CA ARG A 56 -2.45 18.56 11.32
C ARG A 56 -1.85 19.90 10.93
N GLY A 57 -0.55 20.10 11.18
CA GLY A 57 0.18 21.32 10.85
C GLY A 57 0.50 21.44 9.36
N GLY A 58 0.39 20.35 8.59
CA GLY A 58 0.69 20.34 7.15
C GLY A 58 2.20 20.39 6.85
N GLN A 59 3.03 20.04 7.82
CA GLN A 59 4.49 19.87 7.66
C GLN A 59 4.82 18.63 6.84
N PHE A 60 4.00 17.58 6.97
CA PHE A 60 4.12 16.36 6.19
C PHE A 60 2.95 16.26 5.20
N THR A 61 3.23 16.62 3.95
CA THR A 61 2.24 16.62 2.86
C THR A 61 2.38 15.37 1.99
N THR A 62 1.38 15.14 1.13
CA THR A 62 1.40 14.07 0.11
C THR A 62 1.74 14.59 -1.29
N GLU A 63 2.29 15.80 -1.39
CA GLU A 63 2.69 16.46 -2.66
C GLU A 63 3.80 15.70 -3.40
N ASN A 64 4.55 14.83 -2.69
CA ASN A 64 5.53 13.95 -3.35
C ASN A 64 4.90 13.06 -4.43
N TYR A 65 3.61 12.78 -4.31
CA TYR A 65 2.92 11.99 -5.31
C TYR A 65 2.73 12.72 -6.63
N ASP A 66 2.80 14.06 -6.68
CA ASP A 66 2.65 14.85 -7.92
C ASP A 66 3.71 14.45 -8.95
N TRP A 67 4.92 14.13 -8.52
CA TRP A 67 5.98 13.65 -9.41
C TRP A 67 6.11 12.12 -9.42
N GLN A 68 5.69 11.40 -8.36
CA GLN A 68 5.84 9.94 -8.28
C GLN A 68 4.70 9.16 -8.95
N ILE A 69 3.46 9.62 -8.83
CA ILE A 69 2.25 8.86 -9.20
C ILE A 69 1.48 9.55 -10.33
N GLU A 70 1.33 10.87 -10.27
CA GLU A 70 0.51 11.65 -11.22
C GLU A 70 0.86 11.42 -12.69
N PRO A 71 2.15 11.33 -13.10
CA PRO A 71 2.50 11.18 -14.52
C PRO A 71 1.95 9.91 -15.16
N VAL A 72 1.61 8.90 -14.36
CA VAL A 72 1.10 7.61 -14.82
C VAL A 72 -0.39 7.46 -14.55
N HIS A 73 -0.86 7.88 -13.37
CA HIS A 73 -2.24 7.62 -12.92
C HIS A 73 -3.16 8.83 -13.03
N GLY A 74 -2.64 9.99 -13.43
CA GLY A 74 -3.32 11.28 -13.28
C GLY A 74 -3.50 11.66 -11.81
N ARG A 75 -4.23 12.75 -11.56
CA ARG A 75 -4.37 13.29 -10.20
C ARG A 75 -5.31 12.42 -9.35
N THR A 76 -4.78 11.78 -8.30
CA THR A 76 -5.51 10.81 -7.47
C THR A 76 -5.92 11.35 -6.10
N ILE A 77 -6.81 10.63 -5.40
CA ILE A 77 -7.21 10.99 -4.02
C ILE A 77 -6.06 10.99 -3.01
N LEU A 78 -4.98 10.23 -3.27
CA LEU A 78 -3.83 10.10 -2.38
C LEU A 78 -3.01 11.39 -2.26
N GLN A 79 -3.09 12.27 -3.26
CA GLN A 79 -2.31 13.50 -3.36
C GLN A 79 -3.06 14.72 -2.80
N LEU A 80 -4.33 14.53 -2.42
CA LEU A 80 -5.19 15.63 -2.00
C LEU A 80 -5.03 15.88 -0.51
N SER A 81 -5.21 17.14 -0.13
CA SER A 81 -5.18 17.56 1.26
C SER A 81 -6.40 18.40 1.63
N GLY A 82 -6.64 18.55 2.93
CA GLY A 82 -7.69 19.40 3.50
C GLY A 82 -9.10 19.11 2.95
N ARG A 83 -9.81 20.16 2.54
CA ARG A 83 -11.20 20.09 2.09
C ARG A 83 -11.36 19.27 0.80
N GLU A 84 -10.42 19.38 -0.14
CA GLU A 84 -10.50 18.65 -1.42
C GLU A 84 -10.46 17.13 -1.18
N HIS A 85 -9.53 16.68 -0.32
CA HIS A 85 -9.47 15.28 0.11
C HIS A 85 -10.75 14.84 0.83
N ALA A 86 -11.22 15.64 1.79
CA ALA A 86 -12.41 15.29 2.57
C ALA A 86 -13.65 15.11 1.68
N VAL A 87 -13.85 16.00 0.71
CA VAL A 87 -14.98 15.92 -0.24
C VAL A 87 -14.88 14.66 -1.11
N ARG A 88 -13.72 14.40 -1.75
CA ARG A 88 -13.57 13.21 -2.61
C ARG A 88 -13.66 11.91 -1.82
N ARG A 89 -13.09 11.86 -0.62
CA ARG A 89 -13.17 10.70 0.27
C ARG A 89 -14.60 10.41 0.69
N ALA A 90 -15.41 11.44 0.95
CA ALA A 90 -16.80 11.27 1.35
C ALA A 90 -17.68 10.62 0.26
N LEU A 91 -17.29 10.74 -1.01
CA LEU A 91 -18.01 10.09 -2.13
C LEU A 91 -17.72 8.58 -2.20
N VAL A 92 -16.49 8.18 -1.90
CA VAL A 92 -16.02 6.80 -2.12
C VAL A 92 -16.06 5.95 -0.85
N ALA A 93 -15.65 6.50 0.30
CA ALA A 93 -15.50 5.76 1.54
C ALA A 93 -16.79 5.08 2.08
N PRO A 94 -18.01 5.63 1.89
CA PRO A 94 -19.23 4.96 2.36
C PRO A 94 -19.44 3.56 1.80
N ALA A 95 -19.10 3.33 0.53
CA ALA A 95 -19.27 2.02 -0.09
C ALA A 95 -18.39 0.94 0.57
N PHE A 96 -17.27 1.32 1.18
CA PHE A 96 -16.29 0.41 1.78
C PHE A 96 -16.46 0.22 3.29
N ARG A 97 -17.65 0.48 3.85
CA ARG A 97 -17.91 0.30 5.30
C ARG A 97 -19.35 -0.15 5.58
N GLY A 98 -19.56 -0.73 6.76
CA GLY A 98 -20.90 -1.09 7.24
C GLY A 98 -21.61 -2.10 6.34
N ALA A 99 -22.92 -1.93 6.19
CA ALA A 99 -23.77 -2.83 5.40
C ALA A 99 -23.37 -2.88 3.93
N ASP A 100 -23.01 -1.74 3.31
CA ASP A 100 -22.61 -1.69 1.90
C ASP A 100 -21.43 -2.63 1.58
N LEU A 101 -20.38 -2.61 2.42
CA LEU A 101 -19.25 -3.53 2.28
C LEU A 101 -19.70 -5.00 2.42
N GLN A 102 -20.53 -5.28 3.41
CA GLN A 102 -20.98 -6.64 3.73
C GLN A 102 -21.88 -7.22 2.64
N GLU A 103 -22.81 -6.43 2.12
CA GLU A 103 -23.86 -6.90 1.21
C GLU A 103 -23.43 -6.83 -0.25
N ARG A 104 -22.59 -5.85 -0.63
CA ARG A 104 -22.23 -5.63 -2.03
C ARG A 104 -20.85 -6.16 -2.40
N PHE A 105 -19.88 -6.04 -1.49
CA PHE A 105 -18.47 -6.26 -1.84
C PHE A 105 -17.93 -7.59 -1.33
N LEU A 106 -18.28 -8.03 -0.12
CA LEU A 106 -17.86 -9.35 0.36
C LEU A 106 -18.34 -10.50 -0.55
N PRO A 107 -19.57 -10.51 -1.09
CA PRO A 107 -19.99 -11.57 -2.01
C PRO A 107 -19.20 -11.58 -3.31
N VAL A 108 -18.80 -10.40 -3.82
CA VAL A 108 -17.94 -10.28 -5.00
C VAL A 108 -16.55 -10.83 -4.71
N ILE A 109 -15.96 -10.48 -3.57
CA ILE A 109 -14.67 -10.99 -3.11
C ILE A 109 -14.71 -12.51 -2.97
N GLU A 110 -15.74 -13.05 -2.31
CA GLU A 110 -15.89 -14.48 -2.10
C GLU A 110 -16.07 -15.24 -3.41
N ARG A 111 -16.92 -14.74 -4.32
CA ARG A 111 -17.10 -15.32 -5.65
C ARG A 111 -15.79 -15.39 -6.43
N ASN A 112 -15.07 -14.27 -6.56
CA ASN A 112 -13.79 -14.23 -7.28
C ASN A 112 -12.74 -15.17 -6.67
N SER A 113 -12.73 -15.29 -5.34
CA SER A 113 -11.86 -16.22 -4.63
C SER A 113 -12.19 -17.67 -4.98
N ARG A 114 -13.47 -18.05 -4.92
CA ARG A 114 -13.95 -19.39 -5.24
C ARG A 114 -13.65 -19.77 -6.69
N GLU A 115 -13.95 -18.88 -7.64
CA GLU A 115 -13.72 -19.10 -9.07
C GLU A 115 -12.23 -19.38 -9.38
N LEU A 116 -11.31 -18.61 -8.79
CA LEU A 116 -9.87 -18.85 -8.96
C LEU A 116 -9.43 -20.17 -8.32
N ILE A 117 -9.93 -20.50 -7.12
CA ILE A 117 -9.61 -21.76 -6.44
C ILE A 117 -10.16 -22.96 -7.21
N ASP A 118 -11.38 -22.88 -7.74
CA ASP A 118 -12.01 -23.97 -8.48
C ASP A 118 -11.21 -24.36 -9.74
N ALA A 119 -10.46 -23.41 -10.33
CA ALA A 119 -9.59 -23.65 -11.47
C ALA A 119 -8.41 -24.59 -11.18
N PHE A 120 -7.89 -24.63 -9.94
CA PHE A 120 -6.71 -25.43 -9.59
C PHE A 120 -6.92 -26.44 -8.45
N ARG A 121 -8.01 -26.38 -7.69
CA ARG A 121 -8.21 -27.24 -6.50
C ARG A 121 -8.14 -28.75 -6.75
N HIS A 122 -8.34 -29.19 -7.99
CA HIS A 122 -8.34 -30.60 -8.38
C HIS A 122 -6.96 -31.14 -8.78
N THR A 123 -5.94 -30.27 -8.90
CA THR A 123 -4.59 -30.65 -9.38
C THR A 123 -3.70 -31.20 -8.27
N GLY A 124 -4.08 -31.02 -7.00
CA GLY A 124 -3.28 -31.36 -5.82
C GLY A 124 -2.05 -30.47 -5.58
N ARG A 125 -1.82 -29.45 -6.43
CA ARG A 125 -0.69 -28.49 -6.34
C ARG A 125 -1.02 -27.18 -7.06
N ALA A 126 -0.57 -26.05 -6.53
CA ALA A 126 -0.75 -24.75 -7.18
C ALA A 126 0.44 -23.82 -6.88
N ASP A 127 0.74 -22.92 -7.81
CA ASP A 127 1.53 -21.74 -7.55
C ASP A 127 0.58 -20.63 -7.10
N LEU A 128 0.51 -20.36 -5.79
CA LEU A 128 -0.44 -19.38 -5.26
C LEU A 128 -0.21 -17.95 -5.79
N VAL A 129 0.97 -17.62 -6.29
CA VAL A 129 1.22 -16.31 -6.91
C VAL A 129 0.61 -16.27 -8.30
N ALA A 130 1.00 -17.21 -9.15
CA ALA A 130 0.58 -17.24 -10.56
C ALA A 130 -0.89 -17.63 -10.73
N ASP A 131 -1.36 -18.59 -9.94
CA ASP A 131 -2.69 -19.20 -10.08
C ASP A 131 -3.77 -18.45 -9.27
N TYR A 132 -3.40 -17.58 -8.33
CA TYR A 132 -4.36 -16.88 -7.47
C TYR A 132 -4.03 -15.40 -7.20
N ALA A 133 -2.93 -15.10 -6.51
CA ALA A 133 -2.71 -13.78 -5.90
C ALA A 133 -2.52 -12.65 -6.91
N THR A 134 -1.96 -12.92 -8.09
CA THR A 134 -1.81 -11.92 -9.15
C THR A 134 -3.15 -11.53 -9.79
N ARG A 135 -4.08 -12.49 -9.91
CA ARG A 135 -5.39 -12.30 -10.56
C ARG A 135 -6.47 -11.81 -9.59
N PHE A 136 -6.44 -12.29 -8.36
CA PHE A 136 -7.52 -12.08 -7.41
C PHE A 136 -7.87 -10.61 -7.16
N PRO A 137 -6.93 -9.71 -6.79
CA PRO A 137 -7.26 -8.31 -6.56
C PRO A 137 -7.76 -7.59 -7.82
N VAL A 138 -7.20 -7.92 -8.99
CA VAL A 138 -7.59 -7.34 -10.28
C VAL A 138 -9.03 -7.71 -10.60
N ASN A 139 -9.38 -9.00 -10.50
CA ASN A 139 -10.71 -9.49 -10.80
C ASN A 139 -11.76 -8.93 -9.84
N VAL A 140 -11.42 -8.82 -8.55
CA VAL A 140 -12.29 -8.21 -7.53
C VAL A 140 -12.59 -6.76 -7.87
N ILE A 141 -11.57 -5.95 -8.19
CA ILE A 141 -11.78 -4.54 -8.52
C ILE A 141 -12.54 -4.37 -9.84
N ALA A 142 -12.24 -5.17 -10.87
CA ALA A 142 -12.97 -5.15 -12.13
C ALA A 142 -14.48 -5.41 -11.92
N ASP A 143 -14.83 -6.45 -11.15
CA ASP A 143 -16.23 -6.75 -10.84
C ASP A 143 -16.89 -5.67 -9.97
N MET A 144 -16.17 -5.12 -8.99
CA MET A 144 -16.69 -4.02 -8.17
C MET A 144 -17.03 -2.79 -9.00
N LEU A 145 -16.28 -2.54 -10.08
CA LEU A 145 -16.49 -1.44 -11.01
C LEU A 145 -17.45 -1.80 -12.16
N GLY A 146 -17.89 -3.06 -12.26
CA GLY A 146 -18.72 -3.54 -13.37
C GLY A 146 -18.00 -3.53 -14.72
N LEU A 147 -16.67 -3.65 -14.71
CA LEU A 147 -15.86 -3.73 -15.92
C LEU A 147 -15.92 -5.13 -16.50
N ASP A 148 -15.88 -5.21 -17.83
CA ASP A 148 -15.69 -6.47 -18.53
C ASP A 148 -14.27 -7.02 -18.25
N LYS A 149 -14.16 -8.34 -18.17
CA LYS A 149 -12.91 -9.07 -17.89
C LYS A 149 -12.31 -9.71 -19.14
N ASP A 150 -12.97 -9.58 -20.29
CA ASP A 150 -12.53 -10.05 -21.61
C ASP A 150 -11.66 -9.04 -22.36
#